data_AF-A0A7V6HI86-F1
#
_entry.id   AF-A0A7V6HI86-F1
#
_cell.length_a   1.000
_cell.length_b   1.000
_cell.length_c   1.000
_cell.angle_alpha   90.00
_cell.angle_beta   90.00
_cell.angle_gamma   90.00
#
_symmetry.space_group_name_H-M   'P 1'
#
loop_
_entity.id
_entity.type
_entity.pdbx_description
1 polymer ?
#
loop_
_entity_poly.entity_id
_entity_poly.type
_entity_poly.pdbx_seq_one_letter_code
_entity_poly.pdbx_strand_id
1 'polypeptide(L)'
;MKTKRARNDGTPATVSATGGTDAPTWRRTLPDLFAFVIGLSMAYLLEWETRDLVWSLWLSSLISGYATLIAALGAAACISLRVLNVVDAKSASKPSIVFAGILGGLFFLGFFSLHFCGFHAGHSVFLQGFFPLDGVPREGFGAAFTNPPLLLALAFKHLMKPYGLFLIPVLIAEREQIFKPLRTAIRSRRRDDNSHACPDTPAPPSKRLNPEIFGTAMVRPYRNVVRMHLLIFFFAACHFLKLESFIVYAVVYAVYFFPWRILCTR
;
A
#
# COMPACT_ATOMS: atom_id res chain seq x y z
N MET A 1 5.12 67.51 31.44
CA MET A 1 3.85 68.22 31.18
C MET A 1 3.39 67.89 29.77
N LYS A 2 2.11 67.51 29.60
CA LYS A 2 1.39 67.11 28.36
C LYS A 2 1.59 65.68 27.82
N THR A 3 0.88 64.78 28.48
CA THR A 3 0.08 63.68 27.92
C THR A 3 -0.70 64.06 26.65
N LYS A 4 -0.77 63.16 25.66
CA LYS A 4 -1.99 63.03 24.84
C LYS A 4 -2.24 61.57 24.44
N ARG A 5 -3.38 61.12 24.96
CA ARG A 5 -4.10 59.85 24.80
C ARG A 5 -4.86 59.88 23.47
N ALA A 6 -4.82 58.82 22.67
CA ALA A 6 -5.81 58.49 21.65
C ALA A 6 -5.62 56.99 21.32
N ARG A 7 -6.40 56.08 21.88
CA ARG A 7 -7.81 55.70 21.63
C ARG A 7 -7.77 54.31 20.98
N ASN A 8 -8.02 53.30 21.82
CA ASN A 8 -8.43 51.98 21.40
C ASN A 8 -9.73 52.10 20.62
N ASP A 9 -9.70 51.82 19.32
CA ASP A 9 -10.89 51.47 18.57
C ASP A 9 -10.87 49.96 18.37
N GLY A 10 -11.61 49.29 19.26
CA GLY A 10 -11.91 47.87 19.17
C GLY A 10 -12.84 47.65 17.99
N THR A 11 -12.29 47.14 16.89
CA THR A 11 -13.05 46.45 15.86
C THR A 11 -12.91 44.96 16.16
N PRO A 12 -13.99 44.23 16.50
CA PRO A 12 -13.89 42.78 16.62
C PRO A 12 -13.54 42.27 15.22
N ALA A 13 -12.34 41.69 15.09
CA ALA A 13 -11.99 40.90 13.93
C ALA A 13 -13.06 39.83 13.79
N THR A 14 -13.95 40.02 12.83
CA THR A 14 -14.79 38.97 12.29
C THR A 14 -13.82 37.89 11.83
N VAL A 15 -13.66 36.87 12.67
CA VAL A 15 -13.06 35.60 12.29
C VAL A 15 -13.92 35.10 11.15
N SER A 16 -13.48 35.38 9.92
CA SER A 16 -13.99 34.72 8.74
C SER A 16 -13.74 33.25 8.96
N ALA A 17 -14.78 32.56 9.41
CA ALA A 17 -14.90 31.12 9.30
C ALA A 17 -14.81 30.82 7.80
N THR A 18 -13.59 30.67 7.30
CA THR A 18 -13.33 29.91 6.09
C THR A 18 -13.73 28.49 6.44
N GLY A 19 -15.03 28.21 6.32
CA GLY A 19 -15.55 26.86 6.16
C GLY A 19 -14.87 26.31 4.92
N GLY A 20 -13.68 25.73 5.13
CA GLY A 20 -13.07 24.84 4.18
C GLY A 20 -14.10 23.76 3.95
N THR A 21 -14.67 23.75 2.76
CA THR A 21 -15.49 22.67 2.28
C THR A 21 -14.58 21.47 2.15
N ASP A 22 -14.42 20.75 3.26
CA ASP A 22 -13.84 19.41 3.28
C ASP A 22 -14.62 18.60 2.27
N ALA A 23 -14.00 18.31 1.12
CA ALA A 23 -14.56 17.43 0.12
C ALA A 23 -15.07 16.17 0.86
N PRO A 24 -16.33 15.76 0.65
CA PRO A 24 -17.04 14.96 1.64
C PRO A 24 -16.29 13.66 1.90
N THR A 25 -15.81 13.51 3.14
CA THR A 25 -15.09 12.35 3.68
C THR A 25 -15.74 11.03 3.25
N TRP A 26 -17.07 11.05 3.11
CA TRP A 26 -17.92 9.98 2.60
C TRP A 26 -17.47 9.35 1.26
N ARG A 27 -17.06 10.16 0.26
CA ARG A 27 -16.60 9.60 -1.03
C ARG A 27 -15.29 8.83 -0.90
N ARG A 28 -14.48 9.11 0.12
CA ARG A 28 -13.23 8.39 0.39
C ARG A 28 -13.47 7.13 1.20
N THR A 29 -14.47 7.12 2.08
CA THR A 29 -14.75 6.02 3.01
C THR A 29 -15.77 5.01 2.50
N LEU A 30 -16.65 5.40 1.58
CA LEU A 30 -17.65 4.52 0.95
C LEU A 30 -17.07 3.21 0.39
N PRO A 31 -15.96 3.23 -0.37
CA PRO A 31 -15.43 1.98 -0.91
C PRO A 31 -14.84 1.07 0.18
N ASP A 32 -14.33 1.64 1.28
CA ASP A 32 -13.82 0.86 2.42
C ASP A 32 -14.98 0.18 3.16
N LEU A 33 -16.09 0.89 3.36
CA LEU A 33 -17.32 0.33 3.91
C LEU A 33 -17.88 -0.79 3.02
N PHE A 34 -17.86 -0.58 1.70
CA PHE A 34 -18.31 -1.60 0.74
C PHE A 34 -17.41 -2.84 0.77
N ALA A 35 -16.09 -2.66 0.86
CA ALA A 35 -15.13 -3.75 1.04
C ALA A 35 -15.37 -4.52 2.35
N PHE A 36 -15.65 -3.81 3.45
CA PHE A 36 -15.99 -4.41 4.73
C PHE A 36 -17.27 -5.26 4.63
N VAL A 37 -18.34 -4.73 4.04
CA VAL A 37 -19.61 -5.46 3.88
C VAL A 37 -19.42 -6.68 2.99
N ILE A 38 -18.77 -6.54 1.83
CA ILE A 38 -18.51 -7.68 0.94
C ILE A 38 -17.70 -8.76 1.64
N GLY A 39 -16.61 -8.38 2.30
CA GLY A 39 -15.75 -9.33 2.99
C GLY A 39 -16.50 -10.09 4.10
N LEU A 40 -17.28 -9.37 4.91
CA LEU A 40 -18.07 -9.98 5.98
C LEU A 40 -19.19 -10.87 5.43
N SER A 41 -19.90 -10.43 4.39
CA SER A 41 -20.93 -11.22 3.71
C SER A 41 -20.35 -12.49 3.08
N MET A 42 -19.18 -12.41 2.44
CA MET A 42 -18.51 -13.59 1.87
C MET A 42 -18.13 -14.60 2.96
N ALA A 43 -17.53 -14.14 4.06
CA ALA A 43 -17.16 -15.02 5.16
C ALA A 43 -18.38 -15.73 5.76
N TYR A 44 -19.50 -15.01 5.89
CA TYR A 44 -20.75 -15.59 6.40
C TYR A 44 -21.40 -16.58 5.41
N LEU A 45 -21.51 -16.20 4.12
CA LEU A 45 -22.20 -17.01 3.10
C LEU A 45 -21.41 -18.26 2.70
N LEU A 46 -20.08 -18.24 2.81
CA LEU A 46 -19.21 -19.36 2.48
C LEU A 46 -18.84 -20.20 3.70
N GLU A 47 -19.44 -19.91 4.86
CA GLU A 47 -19.20 -20.59 6.14
C GLU A 47 -17.70 -20.73 6.46
N TRP A 48 -16.93 -19.67 6.19
CA TRP A 48 -15.48 -19.71 6.29
C TRP A 48 -14.99 -19.87 7.72
N GLU A 49 -14.06 -20.80 7.90
CA GLU A 49 -13.38 -21.06 9.16
C GLU A 49 -12.12 -20.17 9.30
N THR A 50 -11.49 -20.18 10.47
CA THR A 50 -10.28 -19.38 10.75
C THR A 50 -9.20 -19.63 9.72
N ARG A 51 -9.06 -20.89 9.27
CA ARG A 51 -8.10 -21.29 8.23
C ARG A 51 -8.36 -20.56 6.90
N ASP A 52 -9.60 -20.49 6.45
CA ASP A 52 -9.97 -19.83 5.19
C ASP A 52 -9.63 -18.34 5.23
N LEU A 53 -9.86 -17.71 6.38
CA LEU A 53 -9.54 -16.31 6.57
C LEU A 53 -8.03 -16.06 6.60
N VAL A 54 -7.27 -16.88 7.32
CA VAL A 54 -5.81 -16.76 7.40
C VAL A 54 -5.18 -16.93 6.02
N TRP A 55 -5.62 -17.92 5.25
CA TRP A 55 -5.08 -18.16 3.90
C TRP A 55 -5.54 -17.14 2.86
N SER A 56 -6.75 -16.61 2.97
CA SER A 56 -7.21 -15.52 2.12
C SER A 56 -6.48 -14.20 2.42
N LEU A 57 -6.15 -13.91 3.68
CA LEU A 57 -5.30 -12.78 4.07
C LEU A 57 -3.85 -12.96 3.58
N TRP A 58 -3.29 -14.16 3.70
CA TRP A 58 -1.95 -14.47 3.17
C TRP A 58 -1.88 -14.32 1.64
N LEU A 59 -2.88 -14.83 0.91
CA LEU A 59 -2.95 -14.66 -0.54
C LEU A 59 -3.09 -13.17 -0.90
N SER A 60 -3.93 -12.45 -0.17
CA SER A 60 -4.15 -11.03 -0.38
C SER A 60 -2.89 -10.20 -0.11
N SER A 61 -2.11 -10.53 0.92
CA SER A 61 -0.84 -9.86 1.19
C SER A 61 0.18 -10.11 0.09
N LEU A 62 0.24 -11.34 -0.44
CA LEU A 62 1.11 -11.70 -1.57
C LEU A 62 0.75 -10.88 -2.82
N ILE A 63 -0.51 -10.90 -3.23
CA ILE A 63 -0.97 -10.24 -4.46
C ILE A 63 -0.86 -8.71 -4.34
N SER A 64 -1.34 -8.12 -3.23
CA SER A 64 -1.29 -6.67 -3.03
C SER A 64 0.14 -6.15 -2.86
N GLY A 65 1.01 -6.91 -2.18
CA GLY A 65 2.43 -6.59 -2.05
C GLY A 65 3.14 -6.61 -3.40
N TYR A 66 2.90 -7.64 -4.22
CA TYR A 66 3.50 -7.74 -5.56
C TYR A 66 2.96 -6.65 -6.50
N ALA A 67 1.66 -6.35 -6.45
CA ALA A 67 1.06 -5.23 -7.18
C ALA A 67 1.70 -3.89 -6.80
N THR A 68 2.02 -3.70 -5.51
CA THR A 68 2.70 -2.49 -5.03
C THR A 68 4.13 -2.39 -5.55
N LEU A 69 4.87 -3.51 -5.62
CA LEU A 69 6.21 -3.55 -6.23
C LEU A 69 6.17 -3.15 -7.71
N ILE A 70 5.21 -3.70 -8.48
CA ILE A 70 5.02 -3.34 -9.88
C ILE A 70 4.65 -1.86 -10.03
N ALA A 71 3.74 -1.34 -9.19
CA ALA A 71 3.35 0.06 -9.23
C ALA A 71 4.52 1.00 -8.88
N ALA A 72 5.37 0.63 -7.93
CA ALA A 72 6.57 1.37 -7.58
C ALA A 72 7.58 1.39 -8.73
N LEU A 73 7.82 0.24 -9.37
CA LEU A 73 8.69 0.13 -10.53
C LEU A 73 8.16 0.96 -11.72
N GLY A 74 6.85 0.90 -11.99
CA GLY A 74 6.21 1.70 -13.03
C GLY A 74 6.33 3.20 -12.76
N ALA A 75 6.13 3.63 -11.51
CA ALA A 75 6.32 5.03 -11.12
C ALA A 75 7.78 5.49 -11.30
N ALA A 76 8.75 4.66 -10.90
CA ALA A 76 10.17 4.92 -11.10
C ALA A 76 10.52 5.02 -12.60
N ALA A 77 10.02 4.11 -13.43
CA ALA A 77 10.21 4.16 -14.88
C ALA A 77 9.63 5.43 -15.51
N CYS A 78 8.42 5.84 -15.13
CA CYS A 78 7.82 7.10 -15.59
C CYS A 78 8.65 8.33 -15.19
N ILE A 79 9.23 8.35 -13.99
CA ILE A 79 10.09 9.45 -13.52
C ILE A 79 11.42 9.45 -14.29
N SER A 80 12.04 8.29 -14.48
CA SER A 80 13.29 8.15 -15.24
C SER A 80 13.11 8.66 -16.68
N LEU A 81 12.03 8.28 -17.37
CA LEU A 81 11.73 8.78 -18.72
C LEU A 81 11.62 10.31 -18.78
N ARG A 82 11.07 10.96 -17.74
CA ARG A 82 11.02 12.43 -17.68
C ARG A 82 12.40 13.05 -17.56
N VAL A 83 13.23 12.52 -16.66
CA VAL A 83 14.60 13.04 -16.48
C VAL A 83 15.37 12.96 -17.79
N LEU A 84 15.17 11.90 -18.57
CA LEU A 84 15.80 11.76 -19.89
C LEU A 84 15.30 12.77 -20.93
N ASN A 85 14.02 13.15 -20.86
CA ASN A 85 13.42 14.17 -21.73
C ASN A 85 13.82 15.60 -21.34
N VAL A 86 14.10 15.87 -20.06
CA VAL A 86 14.47 17.21 -19.56
C VAL A 86 15.98 17.48 -19.66
N VAL A 87 16.82 16.47 -19.44
CA VAL A 87 18.28 16.63 -19.59
C VAL A 87 18.59 16.79 -21.07
N ASP A 88 19.22 17.89 -21.45
CA ASP A 88 19.50 18.22 -22.85
C ASP A 88 20.44 17.20 -23.53
N ALA A 89 20.19 16.88 -24.80
CA ALA A 89 20.79 15.79 -25.58
C ALA A 89 22.32 15.79 -25.67
N LYS A 90 22.97 16.89 -25.31
CA LYS A 90 24.43 17.06 -25.38
C LYS A 90 25.23 16.62 -24.14
N SER A 91 24.58 16.21 -23.05
CA SER A 91 25.34 15.76 -21.87
C SER A 91 25.90 14.34 -22.05
N ALA A 92 27.23 14.20 -22.01
CA ALA A 92 27.94 12.92 -22.02
C ALA A 92 27.56 11.97 -20.86
N SER A 93 26.83 12.46 -19.85
CA SER A 93 26.39 11.66 -18.69
C SER A 93 25.10 10.87 -18.90
N LYS A 94 24.37 11.08 -20.01
CA LYS A 94 23.08 10.42 -20.28
C LYS A 94 23.10 8.89 -20.23
N PRO A 95 23.98 8.17 -20.96
CA PRO A 95 23.95 6.71 -20.98
C PRO A 95 24.26 6.12 -19.60
N SER A 96 25.18 6.74 -18.84
CA SER A 96 25.52 6.30 -17.48
C SER A 96 24.35 6.44 -16.50
N ILE A 97 23.56 7.51 -16.60
CA ILE A 97 22.38 7.72 -15.75
C ILE A 97 21.27 6.72 -16.10
N VAL A 98 21.02 6.47 -17.39
CA VAL A 98 20.07 5.45 -17.85
C VAL A 98 20.48 4.07 -17.35
N PHE A 99 21.74 3.70 -17.57
CA PHE A 99 22.28 2.42 -17.19
C PHE A 99 22.22 2.21 -15.67
N ALA A 100 22.63 3.20 -14.87
CA ALA A 100 22.53 3.15 -13.42
C ALA A 100 21.07 3.04 -12.94
N GLY A 101 20.13 3.74 -13.60
CA GLY A 101 18.71 3.65 -13.31
C GLY A 101 18.12 2.27 -13.61
N ILE A 102 18.46 1.68 -14.75
CA ILE A 102 18.04 0.32 -15.12
C ILE A 102 18.64 -0.70 -14.15
N LEU A 103 19.94 -0.63 -13.89
CA LEU A 103 20.63 -1.55 -12.99
C LEU A 103 20.06 -1.46 -11.56
N GLY A 104 19.85 -0.24 -11.07
CA GLY A 104 19.23 0.00 -9.76
C GLY A 104 17.79 -0.51 -9.71
N GLY A 105 17.00 -0.32 -10.78
CA GLY A 105 15.64 -0.83 -10.88
C GLY A 105 15.56 -2.36 -10.90
N LEU A 106 16.45 -3.02 -11.64
CA LEU A 106 16.55 -4.49 -11.68
C LEU A 106 17.01 -5.06 -10.34
N PHE A 107 18.01 -4.45 -9.72
CA PHE A 107 18.46 -4.83 -8.37
C PHE A 107 17.31 -4.70 -7.36
N PHE A 108 16.62 -3.56 -7.34
CA PHE A 108 15.49 -3.34 -6.46
C PHE A 108 14.39 -4.39 -6.70
N LEU A 109 13.98 -4.61 -7.95
CA LEU A 109 12.95 -5.60 -8.27
C LEU A 109 13.36 -7.01 -7.84
N GLY A 110 14.60 -7.43 -8.15
CA GLY A 110 15.11 -8.75 -7.81
C GLY A 110 15.22 -8.96 -6.31
N PHE A 111 15.87 -8.03 -5.59
CA PHE A 111 16.05 -8.10 -4.14
C PHE A 111 14.70 -8.15 -3.42
N PHE A 112 13.80 -7.22 -3.74
CA PHE A 112 12.49 -7.17 -3.10
C PHE A 112 11.64 -8.38 -3.45
N SER A 113 11.65 -8.86 -4.69
CA SER A 113 10.89 -10.06 -5.05
C SER A 113 11.41 -11.29 -4.31
N LEU A 114 12.73 -11.49 -4.26
CA LEU A 114 13.34 -12.62 -3.54
C LEU A 114 13.04 -12.57 -2.04
N HIS A 115 13.25 -11.41 -1.41
CA HIS A 115 13.04 -11.24 0.02
C HIS A 115 11.54 -11.37 0.39
N PHE A 116 10.67 -10.67 -0.34
CA PHE A 116 9.22 -10.67 -0.10
C PHE A 116 8.60 -12.04 -0.31
N CYS A 117 8.91 -12.70 -1.43
CA CYS A 117 8.38 -14.04 -1.73
C CYS A 117 9.05 -15.10 -0.86
N GLY A 118 10.34 -15.00 -0.55
CA GLY A 118 11.00 -15.89 0.40
C GLY A 118 10.33 -15.86 1.77
N PHE A 119 10.02 -14.67 2.28
CA PHE A 119 9.28 -14.52 3.53
C PHE A 119 7.87 -15.11 3.44
N HIS A 120 7.12 -14.88 2.35
CA HIS A 120 5.79 -15.46 2.18
C HIS A 120 5.82 -16.99 2.07
N ALA A 121 6.78 -17.55 1.34
CA ALA A 121 6.99 -18.98 1.22
C ALA A 121 7.27 -19.58 2.61
N GLY A 122 8.22 -19.02 3.37
CA GLY A 122 8.51 -19.46 4.73
C GLY A 122 7.30 -19.33 5.66
N HIS A 123 6.57 -18.22 5.58
CA HIS A 123 5.37 -18.01 6.38
C HIS A 123 4.26 -19.02 6.02
N SER A 124 4.13 -19.43 4.76
CA SER A 124 3.16 -20.46 4.38
C SER A 124 3.45 -21.83 5.00
N VAL A 125 4.72 -22.15 5.29
CA VAL A 125 5.10 -23.36 6.05
C VAL A 125 4.52 -23.30 7.45
N PHE A 126 4.66 -22.15 8.11
CA PHE A 126 4.08 -21.91 9.44
C PHE A 126 2.55 -22.03 9.38
N LEU A 127 1.89 -21.36 8.44
CA LEU A 127 0.43 -21.43 8.31
C LEU A 127 -0.08 -22.83 8.04
N GLN A 128 0.59 -23.61 7.19
CA GLN A 128 0.20 -24.99 6.95
C GLN A 128 0.33 -25.88 8.20
N GLY A 129 1.23 -25.53 9.13
CA GLY A 129 1.37 -26.21 10.41
C GLY A 129 0.24 -25.92 11.41
N PHE A 130 -0.29 -24.69 11.45
CA PHE A 130 -1.37 -24.29 12.38
C PHE A 130 -2.78 -24.41 11.78
N PHE A 131 -2.90 -24.13 10.49
CA PHE A 131 -4.15 -24.03 9.74
C PHE A 131 -4.03 -24.81 8.43
N PRO A 132 -3.93 -26.15 8.47
CA PRO A 132 -3.68 -26.94 7.28
C PRO A 132 -4.80 -26.79 6.25
N LEU A 133 -4.40 -26.61 4.99
CA LEU A 133 -5.31 -26.65 3.84
C LEU A 133 -5.22 -27.97 3.08
N ASP A 134 -6.39 -28.50 2.76
CA ASP A 134 -6.54 -29.67 1.90
C ASP A 134 -6.07 -29.33 0.47
N GLY A 135 -5.19 -30.18 -0.07
CA GLY A 135 -4.63 -30.00 -1.41
C GLY A 135 -3.43 -29.04 -1.49
N VAL A 136 -2.98 -28.46 -0.38
CA VAL A 136 -1.68 -27.76 -0.28
C VAL A 136 -0.62 -28.76 0.24
N PRO A 137 0.64 -28.72 -0.25
CA PRO A 137 1.71 -29.57 0.28
C PRO A 137 1.88 -29.43 1.79
N ARG A 138 2.36 -30.49 2.47
CA ARG A 138 2.46 -30.50 3.95
C ARG A 138 3.44 -29.45 4.49
N GLU A 139 4.49 -29.18 3.73
CA GLU A 139 5.46 -28.11 3.95
C GLU A 139 4.98 -26.73 3.46
N GLY A 140 3.69 -26.57 3.14
CA GLY A 140 3.15 -25.35 2.55
C GLY A 140 3.80 -25.08 1.18
N PHE A 141 4.18 -23.83 0.93
CA PHE A 141 4.92 -23.44 -0.28
C PHE A 141 6.42 -23.25 -0.03
N GLY A 142 6.98 -23.93 0.97
CA GLY A 142 8.42 -23.86 1.29
C GLY A 142 9.33 -24.21 0.12
N ALA A 143 8.91 -25.10 -0.78
CA ALA A 143 9.66 -25.44 -2.00
C ALA A 143 9.86 -24.25 -2.96
N ALA A 144 9.03 -23.20 -2.85
CA ALA A 144 9.16 -21.97 -3.61
C ALA A 144 10.00 -20.89 -2.89
N PHE A 145 10.66 -21.23 -1.79
CA PHE A 145 11.58 -20.33 -1.10
C PHE A 145 12.67 -19.86 -2.08
N THR A 146 12.87 -18.54 -2.21
CA THR A 146 13.73 -17.89 -3.22
C THR A 146 13.32 -18.07 -4.70
N ASN A 147 12.13 -18.60 -4.99
CA ASN A 147 11.59 -18.71 -6.34
C ASN A 147 10.23 -17.98 -6.47
N PRO A 148 10.24 -16.64 -6.68
CA PRO A 148 9.01 -15.84 -6.76
C PRO A 148 8.02 -16.32 -7.83
N PRO A 149 8.42 -16.67 -9.07
CA PRO A 149 7.50 -17.17 -10.07
C PRO A 149 6.81 -18.48 -9.64
N LEU A 150 7.57 -19.41 -9.06
CA LEU A 150 7.00 -20.67 -8.56
C LEU A 150 6.03 -20.43 -7.41
N LEU A 151 6.32 -19.51 -6.49
CA LEU A 151 5.43 -19.17 -5.39
C LEU A 151 4.10 -18.63 -5.92
N LEU A 152 4.15 -17.70 -6.87
CA LEU A 152 2.94 -17.18 -7.51
C LEU A 152 2.18 -18.30 -8.22
N ALA A 153 2.84 -19.17 -8.97
CA ALA A 153 2.19 -20.28 -9.67
C ALA A 153 1.48 -21.24 -8.70
N LEU A 154 2.12 -21.60 -7.59
CA LEU A 154 1.53 -22.45 -6.55
C LEU A 154 0.37 -21.75 -5.85
N ALA A 155 0.54 -20.49 -5.45
CA ALA A 155 -0.52 -19.71 -4.81
C ALA A 155 -1.74 -19.60 -5.73
N PHE A 156 -1.55 -19.34 -7.03
CA PHE A 156 -2.65 -19.29 -7.99
C PHE A 156 -3.32 -20.66 -8.16
N LYS A 157 -2.54 -21.73 -8.30
CA LYS A 157 -3.05 -23.08 -8.47
C LYS A 157 -3.91 -23.54 -7.30
N HIS A 158 -3.46 -23.28 -6.08
CA HIS A 158 -4.08 -23.85 -4.87
C HIS A 158 -5.06 -22.90 -4.18
N LEU A 159 -4.84 -21.58 -4.22
CA LEU A 159 -5.61 -20.61 -3.42
C LEU A 159 -6.53 -19.71 -4.26
N MET A 160 -6.33 -19.60 -5.58
CA MET A 160 -7.16 -18.69 -6.38
C MET A 160 -8.61 -19.16 -6.49
N LYS A 161 -8.83 -20.47 -6.64
CA LYS A 161 -10.19 -21.02 -6.72
C LYS A 161 -10.97 -20.83 -5.41
N PRO A 162 -10.44 -21.20 -4.23
CA PRO A 162 -11.19 -21.02 -2.97
C PRO A 162 -11.24 -19.57 -2.49
N TYR A 163 -10.16 -18.78 -2.67
CA TYR A 163 -10.02 -17.47 -2.03
C TYR A 163 -9.88 -16.29 -2.99
N GLY A 164 -9.85 -16.51 -4.30
CA GLY A 164 -9.63 -15.46 -5.29
C GLY A 164 -10.70 -14.37 -5.27
N LEU A 165 -11.96 -14.72 -4.95
CA LEU A 165 -13.03 -13.73 -4.80
C LEU A 165 -12.76 -12.75 -3.64
N PHE A 166 -12.03 -13.17 -2.61
CA PHE A 166 -11.65 -12.30 -1.48
C PHE A 166 -10.70 -11.18 -1.88
N LEU A 167 -10.00 -11.34 -3.00
CA LEU A 167 -9.12 -10.29 -3.51
C LEU A 167 -9.91 -9.05 -3.89
N ILE A 168 -11.20 -9.16 -4.23
CA ILE A 168 -12.03 -8.01 -4.63
C ILE A 168 -12.15 -6.98 -3.48
N PRO A 169 -12.67 -7.33 -2.28
CA PRO A 169 -12.76 -6.37 -1.18
C PRO A 169 -11.37 -5.87 -0.74
N VAL A 170 -10.33 -6.72 -0.78
CA VAL A 170 -8.97 -6.30 -0.41
C VAL A 170 -8.38 -5.29 -1.41
N LEU A 171 -8.52 -5.53 -2.72
CA LEU A 171 -8.06 -4.59 -3.75
C LEU A 171 -8.82 -3.26 -3.68
N ILE A 172 -10.10 -3.29 -3.31
CA ILE A 172 -10.87 -2.07 -3.06
C ILE A 172 -10.30 -1.35 -1.84
N ALA A 173 -10.12 -2.04 -0.69
CA ALA A 173 -9.59 -1.43 0.53
C ALA A 173 -8.17 -0.86 0.33
N GLU A 174 -7.32 -1.55 -0.43
CA GLU A 174 -5.92 -1.18 -0.66
C GLU A 174 -5.69 -0.30 -1.90
N ARG A 175 -6.76 0.10 -2.60
CA ARG A 175 -6.71 0.88 -3.86
C ARG A 175 -5.83 2.13 -3.73
N GLU A 176 -5.93 2.86 -2.63
CA GLU A 176 -5.16 4.10 -2.45
C GLU A 176 -3.67 3.81 -2.26
N GLN A 177 -3.28 2.68 -1.69
CA GLN A 177 -1.87 2.35 -1.50
C GLN A 177 -1.24 1.86 -2.80
N ILE A 178 -1.95 1.00 -3.54
CA ILE A 178 -1.49 0.43 -4.82
C ILE A 178 -1.40 1.53 -5.89
N PHE A 179 -2.44 2.36 -6.02
CA PHE A 179 -2.53 3.31 -7.12
C PHE A 179 -1.94 4.69 -6.83
N LYS A 180 -1.67 5.07 -5.58
CA LYS A 180 -1.14 6.42 -5.27
C LYS A 180 0.22 6.71 -5.90
N PRO A 181 1.22 5.81 -5.90
CA PRO A 181 2.49 6.06 -6.59
C PRO A 181 2.27 6.36 -8.08
N LEU A 182 1.47 5.53 -8.75
CA LEU A 182 1.17 5.66 -10.17
C LEU A 182 0.34 6.92 -10.47
N ARG A 183 -0.73 7.19 -9.71
CA ARG A 183 -1.56 8.40 -9.85
C ARG A 183 -0.75 9.66 -9.63
N THR A 184 0.18 9.66 -8.67
CA THR A 184 1.05 10.81 -8.41
C THR A 184 2.00 11.03 -9.60
N ALA A 185 2.61 9.96 -10.11
CA ALA A 185 3.46 10.00 -11.28
C ALA A 185 2.71 10.39 -12.57
N ILE A 186 1.43 10.06 -12.73
CA ILE A 186 0.62 10.48 -13.90
C ILE A 186 0.14 11.92 -13.74
N ARG A 187 -0.35 12.32 -12.56
CA ARG A 187 -0.89 13.67 -12.33
C ARG A 187 0.17 14.76 -12.45
N SER A 188 1.41 14.49 -12.04
CA SER A 188 2.49 15.43 -12.29
C SER A 188 2.73 15.64 -13.79
N ARG A 189 2.42 14.67 -14.66
CA ARG A 189 2.59 14.81 -16.13
C ARG A 189 1.60 15.83 -16.67
N ARG A 190 0.33 15.65 -16.29
CA ARG A 190 -0.77 16.54 -16.68
C ARG A 190 -0.61 17.96 -16.14
N ARG A 191 0.05 18.13 -15.00
CA ARG A 191 0.35 19.45 -14.45
C ARG A 191 1.45 20.15 -15.24
N ASP A 192 2.53 19.44 -15.55
CA ASP A 192 3.66 19.98 -16.33
C ASP A 192 3.22 20.37 -17.76
N ASP A 193 2.39 19.55 -18.42
CA ASP A 193 1.83 19.84 -19.76
C ASP A 193 0.89 21.07 -19.77
N ASN A 194 0.20 21.35 -18.66
CA ASN A 194 -0.71 22.49 -18.54
C ASN A 194 -0.02 23.78 -18.05
N SER A 195 1.21 23.69 -17.55
CA SER A 195 2.02 24.85 -17.14
C SER A 195 2.90 25.36 -18.28
N HIS A 196 2.29 25.68 -19.42
CA HIS A 196 2.83 26.68 -20.33
C HIS A 196 2.40 28.07 -19.86
N ALA A 197 2.91 28.52 -18.71
CA ALA A 197 2.76 29.90 -18.26
C ALA A 197 3.93 30.31 -17.34
N CYS A 198 4.70 31.27 -17.84
CA CYS A 198 5.74 32.08 -17.19
C CYS A 198 7.11 31.40 -16.89
N PRO A 199 8.22 31.84 -17.53
CA PRO A 199 9.54 31.22 -17.43
C PRO A 199 10.41 31.66 -16.22
N ASP A 200 9.85 32.35 -15.21
CA ASP A 200 10.67 33.07 -14.21
C ASP A 200 10.68 32.46 -12.80
N THR A 201 10.53 31.14 -12.65
CA THR A 201 10.78 30.50 -11.34
C THR A 201 12.08 29.69 -11.38
N PRO A 202 13.14 30.10 -10.64
CA PRO A 202 14.38 29.35 -10.61
C PRO A 202 14.12 27.95 -10.05
N ALA A 203 14.56 26.93 -10.78
CA ALA A 203 14.46 25.54 -10.37
C ALA A 203 15.10 25.35 -8.99
N PRO A 204 14.42 24.66 -8.04
CA PRO A 204 15.00 24.42 -6.73
C PRO A 204 16.27 23.57 -6.89
N PRO A 205 17.31 23.81 -6.09
CA PRO A 205 18.59 23.13 -6.22
C PRO A 205 18.39 21.62 -6.03
N SER A 206 18.96 20.84 -6.94
CA SER A 206 19.03 19.38 -6.87
C SER A 206 19.81 18.95 -5.63
N LYS A 207 19.12 18.93 -4.49
CA LYS A 207 19.67 18.42 -3.23
C LYS A 207 19.80 16.90 -3.35
N ARG A 208 21.01 16.43 -2.99
CA ARG A 208 21.39 15.04 -2.71
C ARG A 208 20.17 14.21 -2.27
N LEU A 209 20.01 13.01 -2.85
CA LEU A 209 19.00 12.04 -2.42
C LEU A 209 19.02 11.94 -0.89
N ASN A 210 17.99 12.48 -0.25
CA ASN A 210 17.90 12.52 1.20
C ASN A 210 17.75 11.06 1.70
N PRO A 211 18.55 10.56 2.66
CA PRO A 211 18.46 9.17 3.15
C PRO A 211 17.05 8.81 3.62
N GLU A 212 16.31 9.80 4.14
CA GLU A 212 14.92 9.67 4.54
C GLU A 212 13.97 9.33 3.37
N ILE A 213 14.23 9.83 2.16
CA ILE A 213 13.41 9.53 0.97
C ILE A 213 13.63 8.07 0.54
N PHE A 214 14.87 7.58 0.63
CA PHE A 214 15.18 6.19 0.35
C PHE A 214 14.58 5.27 1.42
N GLY A 215 14.74 5.58 2.71
CA GLY A 215 14.14 4.81 3.81
C GLY A 215 12.61 4.77 3.74
N THR A 216 11.95 5.89 3.47
CA THR A 216 10.49 5.93 3.30
C THR A 216 10.01 5.21 2.04
N ALA A 217 10.82 5.16 0.98
CA ALA A 217 10.53 4.35 -0.21
C ALA A 217 10.65 2.85 0.06
N MET A 218 11.65 2.43 0.84
CA MET A 218 11.86 1.03 1.21
C MET A 218 10.79 0.52 2.18
N VAL A 219 10.36 1.33 3.17
CA VAL A 219 9.40 0.91 4.21
C VAL A 219 7.95 0.87 3.71
N ARG A 220 7.59 1.72 2.74
CA ARG A 220 6.22 1.84 2.23
C ARG A 220 5.59 0.52 1.75
N PRO A 221 6.27 -0.30 0.93
CA PRO A 221 5.75 -1.60 0.51
C PRO A 221 5.50 -2.57 1.67
N TYR A 222 6.31 -2.53 2.73
CA TYR A 222 6.21 -3.47 3.85
C TYR A 222 5.04 -3.19 4.77
N ARG A 223 4.63 -1.93 4.93
CA ARG A 223 3.64 -1.55 5.96
C ARG A 223 2.32 -2.32 5.85
N ASN A 224 1.81 -2.52 4.64
CA ASN A 224 0.55 -3.24 4.46
C ASN A 224 0.70 -4.74 4.68
N VAL A 225 1.80 -5.29 4.19
CA VAL A 225 2.17 -6.71 4.34
C VAL A 225 2.31 -7.05 5.83
N VAL A 226 3.08 -6.24 6.55
CA VAL A 226 3.28 -6.38 8.00
C VAL A 226 1.94 -6.29 8.74
N ARG A 227 1.07 -5.33 8.37
CA ARG A 227 -0.27 -5.24 8.97
C ARG A 227 -1.07 -6.53 8.80
N MET A 228 -1.10 -7.11 7.60
CA MET A 228 -1.78 -8.40 7.38
C MET A 228 -1.13 -9.55 8.16
N HIS A 229 0.19 -9.59 8.25
CA HIS A 229 0.92 -10.64 8.98
C HIS A 229 0.70 -10.56 10.50
N LEU A 230 0.66 -9.35 11.06
CA LEU A 230 0.35 -9.17 12.48
C LEU A 230 -1.05 -9.70 12.83
N LEU A 231 -2.02 -9.54 11.94
CA LEU A 231 -3.36 -10.12 12.11
C LEU A 231 -3.35 -11.64 12.02
N ILE A 232 -2.55 -12.20 11.11
CA ILE A 232 -2.38 -13.65 11.00
C ILE A 232 -1.72 -14.22 12.27
N PHE A 233 -0.70 -13.56 12.82
CA PHE A 233 -0.09 -13.95 14.10
C PHE A 233 -1.06 -13.81 15.27
N PHE A 234 -1.90 -12.78 15.28
CA PHE A 234 -2.97 -12.64 16.26
C PHE A 234 -3.95 -13.82 16.18
N PHE A 235 -4.36 -14.25 14.98
CA PHE A 235 -5.18 -15.46 14.82
C PHE A 235 -4.48 -16.72 15.34
N ALA A 236 -3.19 -16.91 15.05
CA ALA A 236 -2.44 -18.03 15.57
C ALA A 236 -2.42 -18.05 17.11
N ALA A 237 -2.26 -16.89 17.74
CA ALA A 237 -2.33 -16.76 19.20
C ALA A 237 -3.74 -17.05 19.75
N CYS A 238 -4.80 -16.53 19.11
CA CYS A 238 -6.19 -16.80 19.51
C CYS A 238 -6.56 -18.29 19.37
N HIS A 239 -6.12 -18.93 18.29
CA HIS A 239 -6.30 -20.37 18.06
C HIS A 239 -5.58 -21.19 19.13
N PHE A 240 -4.34 -20.83 19.49
CA PHE A 240 -3.63 -21.48 20.60
C PHE A 240 -4.38 -21.37 21.95
N LEU A 241 -5.07 -20.25 22.17
CA LEU A 241 -5.92 -20.04 23.36
C LEU A 241 -7.32 -20.65 23.23
N LYS A 242 -7.64 -21.36 22.15
CA LYS A 242 -8.96 -21.93 21.82
C LYS A 242 -10.09 -20.90 21.82
N LEU A 243 -9.77 -19.64 21.50
CA LEU A 243 -10.75 -18.56 21.37
C LEU A 243 -11.36 -18.53 19.96
N GLU A 244 -11.76 -19.69 19.44
CA GLU A 244 -12.35 -19.83 18.12
C GLU A 244 -13.84 -19.47 18.18
N SER A 245 -14.12 -18.17 18.07
CA SER A 245 -15.48 -17.64 18.08
C SER A 245 -15.63 -16.61 16.98
N PHE A 246 -16.84 -16.51 16.41
CA PHE A 246 -17.27 -15.45 15.49
C PHE A 246 -16.78 -14.04 15.91
N ILE A 247 -16.65 -13.78 17.21
CA ILE A 247 -16.13 -12.53 17.76
C ILE A 247 -14.69 -12.23 17.29
N VAL A 248 -13.79 -13.23 17.25
CA VAL A 248 -12.41 -13.04 16.79
C VAL A 248 -12.39 -12.69 15.30
N TYR A 249 -13.27 -13.31 14.50
CA TYR A 249 -13.44 -12.96 13.09
C TYR A 249 -13.93 -11.51 12.93
N ALA A 250 -14.97 -11.12 13.66
CA ALA A 250 -15.53 -9.78 13.61
C ALA A 250 -14.50 -8.71 14.01
N VAL A 251 -13.69 -8.99 15.04
CA VAL A 251 -12.60 -8.10 15.48
C VAL A 251 -11.55 -7.95 14.40
N VAL A 252 -11.10 -9.03 13.76
CA VAL A 252 -10.06 -8.90 12.72
C VAL A 252 -10.59 -8.24 11.46
N TYR A 253 -11.82 -8.53 11.04
CA TYR A 253 -12.47 -7.80 9.96
C TYR A 253 -12.62 -6.32 10.29
N ALA A 254 -12.97 -5.99 11.53
CA ALA A 254 -13.02 -4.62 11.98
C ALA A 254 -11.61 -3.98 11.93
N VAL A 255 -10.61 -4.58 12.55
CA VAL A 255 -9.23 -4.03 12.55
C VAL A 255 -8.69 -3.87 11.13
N TYR A 256 -9.02 -4.77 10.22
CA TYR A 256 -8.47 -4.76 8.86
C TYR A 256 -9.26 -3.89 7.88
N PHE A 257 -10.56 -4.13 7.73
CA PHE A 257 -11.41 -3.47 6.73
C PHE A 257 -12.17 -2.26 7.28
N PHE A 258 -12.33 -2.12 8.59
CA PHE A 258 -13.07 -0.98 9.12
C PHE A 258 -12.30 0.32 8.80
N PRO A 259 -12.99 1.35 8.29
CA PRO A 259 -12.38 2.63 7.98
C PRO A 259 -12.12 3.43 9.26
N TRP A 260 -11.12 3.04 10.05
CA TRP A 260 -10.70 3.69 11.30
C TRP A 260 -10.45 5.20 11.17
N ARG A 261 -10.19 5.67 9.94
CA ARG A 261 -10.06 7.09 9.59
C ARG A 261 -11.34 7.90 9.86
N ILE A 262 -12.51 7.26 9.88
CA ILE A 262 -13.80 7.90 10.25
C ILE A 262 -13.83 8.25 11.73
N LEU A 263 -13.18 7.46 12.58
CA LEU A 263 -13.15 7.69 14.03
C LEU A 263 -12.06 8.67 14.45
N CYS A 264 -11.00 8.81 13.64
CA CYS A 264 -9.89 9.74 13.89
C CYS A 264 -10.06 11.14 13.28
N THR A 265 -11.23 11.49 12.73
CA THR A 265 -11.56 12.87 12.33
C THR A 265 -12.00 13.74 13.51
N ARG A 266 -11.20 13.77 14.58
CA ARG A 266 -11.30 14.77 15.65
C ARG A 266 -10.07 15.67 15.63
#